data_AF-A0A2N0LA51-F1
#
_entry.id   AF-A0A2N0LA51-F1
#
_cell.length_a   1.000
_cell.length_b   1.000
_cell.length_c   1.000
_cell.angle_alpha   90.00
_cell.angle_beta   90.00
_cell.angle_gamma   90.00
#
_symmetry.space_group_name_H-M   'P 1'
#
loop_
_entity.id
_entity.type
_entity.pdbx_description
1 polymer ?
#
loop_
_entity_poly.entity_id
_entity_poly.type
_entity_poly.pdbx_seq_one_letter_code
_entity_poly.pdbx_strand_id
1 'polypeptide(L)'
;MNLRVNKLFFVIPALLLLVACGGLVEWPFRSDEEPVATPDIDATVEAKIKAALTAMPTVSPVPTVTPVPTVTPVPTATPDIVATVEAKLKDALAALPVPMDAPTPTVIPTATPTVIPTATPTPALPSASSGTFDSQELYTKFNPAVVLVQTSSGSGSGVVIGSGKQILTAAHVVTGSLQVQIRHQDHLQRSARVVNLDSFTDIALLEVDSPISIDNYPELAKSLPAVGSSVTVIGYPLGMDPPSTITQGIISNIVSDGGVTYIQFDAAVNEGNSGGPIFSQNGDLLGIVVQKIKGVGIEGIAWAVGADTVRSVLPTLLIPATPTPTTEDLANFYRVQGEKEFEDANYLRAIEYYSEAIRLSVRSPVAEDYNNRGIVYRTVGQPDKAVRDFTEAIRISGSNECIYYNNRGRTYLDQKQWDLAILDFTEAIKGATCREAYIYSNRGTASYNLGHYLDAIQDYSAAISRDPQNATYYAYRGRSYYRTEQYQSAITDLSEAIRLDRNDVASYFWRGASYYYVQQYQAAILDFTEVILSEPDNCAVYGWRSSAYYHEEKISEANRDVNTSNNLGGCSYLYPYS
;
A
#
# COMPACT_ATOMS: atom_id res chain seq x y z
N MET A 1 19.33 29.31 5.78
CA MET A 1 18.01 29.96 5.90
C MET A 1 17.03 28.88 6.35
N ASN A 2 16.42 29.04 7.52
CA ASN A 2 15.65 28.04 8.25
C ASN A 2 14.52 27.40 7.42
N LEU A 3 14.49 26.07 7.29
CA LEU A 3 13.28 25.34 6.89
C LEU A 3 12.74 24.57 8.09
N ARG A 4 11.51 24.96 8.46
CA ARG A 4 10.70 24.42 9.53
C ARG A 4 10.19 23.04 9.13
N VAL A 5 10.41 22.06 9.99
CA VAL A 5 9.71 20.77 10.00
C VAL A 5 8.28 21.04 10.46
N ASN A 6 7.30 20.92 9.56
CA ASN A 6 5.88 21.00 9.90
C ASN A 6 5.31 19.59 10.10
N LYS A 7 4.73 19.42 11.27
CA LYS A 7 3.91 18.30 11.74
C LYS A 7 2.50 18.32 11.11
N LEU A 8 1.88 17.14 11.05
CA LEU A 8 0.44 16.83 10.84
C LEU A 8 -0.11 17.17 9.42
N PHE A 9 -0.91 16.32 8.76
CA PHE A 9 -2.19 15.75 9.22
C PHE A 9 -2.59 14.45 8.48
N PHE A 10 -3.41 13.67 9.20
CA PHE A 10 -4.35 12.62 8.78
C PHE A 10 -4.80 12.60 7.31
N VAL A 11 -4.73 11.43 6.68
CA VAL A 11 -5.66 11.01 5.62
C VAL A 11 -6.47 9.83 6.17
N ILE A 12 -7.77 10.09 6.36
CA ILE A 12 -8.80 9.07 6.59
C ILE A 12 -9.18 8.52 5.22
N PRO A 13 -9.22 7.19 4.99
CA PRO A 13 -10.10 6.63 4.00
C PRO A 13 -11.37 6.13 4.70
N ALA A 14 -12.47 6.83 4.44
CA ALA A 14 -13.81 6.29 4.63
C ALA A 14 -14.12 5.37 3.43
N LEU A 15 -14.76 4.23 3.74
CA LEU A 15 -15.23 3.17 2.85
C LEU A 15 -14.19 2.16 2.31
N LEU A 16 -13.89 1.18 3.17
CA LEU A 16 -14.08 -0.23 2.83
C LEU A 16 -14.79 -0.91 4.01
N LEU A 17 -16.12 -0.95 3.91
CA LEU A 17 -16.93 -1.94 4.62
C LEU A 17 -16.48 -3.33 4.12
N LEU A 18 -16.29 -4.27 5.06
CA LEU A 18 -15.98 -5.69 4.85
C LEU A 18 -14.57 -5.98 4.30
N VAL A 19 -13.56 -6.04 5.18
CA VAL A 19 -12.71 -7.21 5.49
C VAL A 19 -11.77 -6.78 6.64
N ALA A 20 -12.32 -6.72 7.84
CA ALA A 20 -11.62 -6.83 9.12
C ALA A 20 -12.59 -7.29 10.22
N CYS A 21 -13.57 -8.15 9.86
CA CYS A 21 -14.18 -9.06 10.83
C CYS A 21 -13.25 -10.27 10.95
N GLY A 22 -12.08 -10.04 11.54
CA GLY A 22 -11.19 -11.05 12.08
C GLY A 22 -11.26 -11.08 13.60
N GLY A 23 -12.33 -10.55 14.20
CA GLY A 23 -12.70 -10.80 15.58
C GLY A 23 -13.39 -12.16 15.68
N LEU A 24 -12.65 -13.23 15.43
CA LEU A 24 -13.01 -14.50 16.04
C LEU A 24 -12.77 -14.30 17.53
N VAL A 25 -13.87 -14.10 18.26
CA VAL A 25 -13.93 -14.30 19.70
C VAL A 25 -13.63 -15.79 19.94
N GLU A 26 -12.35 -16.16 19.89
CA GLU A 26 -11.88 -17.46 20.33
C GLU A 26 -11.78 -17.42 21.86
N TRP A 27 -12.90 -17.82 22.47
CA TRP A 27 -12.89 -18.46 23.78
C TRP A 27 -11.96 -19.67 23.73
N PRO A 28 -11.06 -19.89 24.71
CA PRO A 28 -10.15 -21.01 24.62
C PRO A 28 -10.91 -22.32 24.92
N PHE A 29 -10.50 -23.36 24.20
CA PHE A 29 -10.68 -24.80 24.43
C PHE A 29 -11.80 -25.55 23.67
N ARG A 30 -11.36 -26.40 22.71
CA ARG A 30 -11.85 -27.79 22.57
C ARG A 30 -10.92 -28.71 21.77
N SER A 31 -10.63 -29.88 22.34
CA SER A 31 -10.56 -31.24 21.75
C SER A 31 -9.96 -32.17 22.82
N ASP A 32 -10.38 -33.41 23.11
CA ASP A 32 -11.49 -34.28 22.70
C ASP A 32 -11.61 -35.45 23.72
N GLU A 33 -12.77 -36.13 23.72
CA GLU A 33 -13.10 -37.52 24.19
C GLU A 33 -13.37 -37.88 25.69
N GLU A 34 -14.67 -37.85 26.05
CA GLU A 34 -15.56 -38.91 26.65
C GLU A 34 -15.34 -39.59 28.05
N PRO A 35 -16.42 -40.09 28.72
CA PRO A 35 -16.75 -39.79 30.13
C PRO A 35 -16.74 -41.01 31.09
N VAL A 36 -16.57 -40.79 32.41
CA VAL A 36 -17.03 -41.75 33.45
C VAL A 36 -17.36 -41.08 34.80
N ALA A 37 -18.60 -41.34 35.24
CA ALA A 37 -19.20 -41.41 36.60
C ALA A 37 -18.65 -40.62 37.81
N THR A 38 -19.60 -39.99 38.51
CA THR A 38 -19.50 -39.46 39.89
C THR A 38 -19.09 -40.53 40.91
N PRO A 39 -18.47 -40.10 42.04
CA PRO A 39 -19.15 -40.37 43.31
C PRO A 39 -19.06 -39.23 44.36
N ASP A 40 -20.03 -39.26 45.28
CA ASP A 40 -20.23 -38.41 46.45
C ASP A 40 -18.97 -38.07 47.26
N ILE A 41 -18.85 -36.81 47.69
CA ILE A 41 -17.86 -36.38 48.69
C ILE A 41 -18.52 -36.25 50.07
N ASP A 42 -18.40 -37.35 50.81
CA ASP A 42 -18.07 -37.54 52.24
C ASP A 42 -18.21 -36.33 53.20
N ALA A 43 -19.06 -36.50 54.23
CA ALA A 43 -19.32 -35.63 55.37
C ALA A 43 -18.08 -35.30 56.24
N THR A 44 -16.92 -35.86 55.90
CA THR A 44 -15.65 -35.65 56.62
C THR A 44 -14.95 -34.32 56.25
N VAL A 45 -15.31 -33.69 55.12
CA VAL A 45 -14.76 -32.39 54.68
C VAL A 45 -15.45 -31.21 55.41
N GLU A 46 -16.75 -31.31 55.63
CA GLU A 46 -17.56 -30.28 56.30
C GLU A 46 -17.14 -30.09 57.77
N ALA A 47 -16.74 -31.19 58.44
CA ALA A 47 -16.23 -31.17 59.81
C ALA A 47 -14.86 -30.47 59.94
N LYS A 48 -14.01 -30.54 58.90
CA LYS A 48 -12.67 -29.91 58.91
C LYS A 48 -12.73 -28.40 58.67
N ILE A 49 -13.68 -27.93 57.85
CA ILE A 49 -13.91 -26.51 57.59
C ILE A 49 -14.49 -25.82 58.84
N LYS A 50 -15.39 -26.50 59.57
CA LYS A 50 -16.00 -25.96 60.79
C LYS A 50 -15.01 -25.83 61.95
N ALA A 51 -13.98 -26.67 62.00
CA ALA A 51 -12.90 -26.60 62.99
C ALA A 51 -11.87 -25.47 62.68
N ALA A 52 -11.71 -25.09 61.42
CA ALA A 52 -10.80 -24.02 61.01
C ALA A 52 -11.37 -22.60 61.27
N LEU A 53 -12.70 -22.46 61.27
CA LEU A 53 -13.39 -21.17 61.48
C LEU A 53 -13.46 -20.73 62.96
N THR A 54 -13.17 -21.61 63.92
CA THR A 54 -13.21 -21.29 65.36
C THR A 54 -11.89 -20.81 65.97
N ALA A 55 -10.83 -20.63 65.15
CA ALA A 55 -9.46 -20.41 65.65
C ALA A 55 -8.81 -19.08 65.20
N MET A 56 -9.57 -17.99 65.02
CA MET A 56 -9.00 -16.66 64.75
C MET A 56 -9.41 -15.64 65.82
N PRO A 57 -8.46 -14.88 66.41
CA PRO A 57 -8.78 -13.89 67.44
C PRO A 57 -9.34 -12.59 66.84
N THR A 58 -10.29 -12.02 67.56
CA THR A 58 -10.98 -10.75 67.29
C THR A 58 -10.05 -9.54 67.35
N VAL A 59 -10.18 -8.59 66.42
CA VAL A 59 -9.59 -7.24 66.53
C VAL A 59 -10.66 -6.17 66.27
N SER A 60 -10.79 -5.25 67.22
CA SER A 60 -11.68 -4.06 67.25
C SER A 60 -11.02 -2.83 66.58
N PRO A 61 -11.74 -1.69 66.39
CA PRO A 61 -11.73 -0.95 65.13
C PRO A 61 -10.72 0.22 64.99
N VAL A 62 -10.61 0.64 63.73
CA VAL A 62 -9.93 1.76 63.05
C VAL A 62 -9.77 3.08 63.82
N PRO A 63 -8.65 3.80 63.59
CA PRO A 63 -8.68 5.26 63.49
C PRO A 63 -8.10 5.83 62.18
N THR A 64 -8.84 6.80 61.65
CA THR A 64 -8.51 7.99 60.83
C THR A 64 -7.27 8.10 59.93
N VAL A 65 -7.57 8.57 58.71
CA VAL A 65 -6.76 8.93 57.54
C VAL A 65 -5.67 9.99 57.81
N THR A 66 -4.46 9.76 57.28
CA THR A 66 -3.44 10.77 56.86
C THR A 66 -2.57 10.19 55.73
N PRO A 67 -1.86 11.03 54.92
CA PRO A 67 -1.74 10.81 53.47
C PRO A 67 -0.56 9.95 53.00
N VAL A 68 -0.78 9.41 51.80
CA VAL A 68 0.06 8.64 50.85
C VAL A 68 1.59 8.72 51.04
N PRO A 69 2.30 7.57 51.15
CA PRO A 69 3.74 7.53 50.96
C PRO A 69 4.10 7.32 49.48
N THR A 70 5.19 7.97 49.10
CA THR A 70 5.93 7.87 47.84
C THR A 70 6.25 6.42 47.47
N VAL A 71 5.90 6.03 46.24
CA VAL A 71 6.20 4.72 45.66
C VAL A 71 7.72 4.57 45.51
N THR A 72 8.29 3.58 46.18
CA THR A 72 9.63 3.06 45.90
C THR A 72 9.59 2.15 44.67
N PRO A 73 10.64 2.14 43.82
CA PRO A 73 10.66 1.28 42.64
C PRO A 73 10.83 -0.19 43.05
N VAL A 74 9.91 -1.03 42.60
CA VAL A 74 9.92 -2.51 42.68
C VAL A 74 10.70 -3.06 41.46
N PRO A 75 11.41 -4.20 41.58
CA PRO A 75 12.67 -4.43 40.85
C PRO A 75 12.48 -4.77 39.37
N THR A 76 13.55 -4.51 38.61
CA THR A 76 13.73 -4.85 37.21
C THR A 76 13.52 -6.34 36.92
N ALA A 77 12.97 -6.61 35.73
CA ALA A 77 12.71 -7.93 35.17
C ALA A 77 13.80 -8.98 35.47
N THR A 78 13.37 -10.22 35.74
CA THR A 78 14.24 -11.36 35.98
C THR A 78 15.06 -11.69 34.71
N PRO A 79 16.40 -11.77 34.80
CA PRO A 79 17.30 -12.07 33.68
C PRO A 79 17.06 -13.40 32.95
N ASP A 80 16.36 -14.34 33.57
CA ASP A 80 16.21 -15.72 33.08
C ASP A 80 15.43 -15.87 31.77
N ILE A 81 14.51 -14.94 31.47
CA ILE A 81 13.65 -15.05 30.27
C ILE A 81 14.40 -14.65 29.00
N VAL A 82 15.15 -13.54 29.05
CA VAL A 82 15.95 -13.08 27.90
C VAL A 82 16.96 -14.16 27.50
N ALA A 83 17.63 -14.76 28.48
CA ALA A 83 18.61 -15.82 28.24
C ALA A 83 17.98 -17.10 27.65
N THR A 84 16.79 -17.50 28.12
CA THR A 84 16.10 -18.71 27.65
C THR A 84 15.62 -18.55 26.20
N VAL A 85 15.26 -17.35 25.80
CA VAL A 85 14.73 -17.08 24.46
C VAL A 85 15.84 -16.78 23.45
N GLU A 86 16.93 -16.12 23.86
CA GLU A 86 18.16 -16.01 23.05
C GLU A 86 18.72 -17.38 22.65
N ALA A 87 18.61 -18.38 23.55
CA ALA A 87 19.02 -19.76 23.25
C ALA A 87 18.18 -20.40 22.14
N LYS A 88 16.85 -20.21 22.14
CA LYS A 88 15.96 -20.74 21.09
C LYS A 88 16.15 -20.06 19.72
N LEU A 89 16.59 -18.81 19.71
CA LEU A 89 16.86 -18.03 18.49
C LEU A 89 18.08 -18.56 17.72
N LYS A 90 19.11 -18.99 18.45
CA LYS A 90 20.32 -19.57 17.85
C LYS A 90 20.02 -20.85 17.05
N ASP A 91 19.08 -21.64 17.54
CA ASP A 91 18.67 -22.90 16.90
C ASP A 91 17.78 -22.66 15.67
N ALA A 92 16.94 -21.62 15.69
CA ALA A 92 16.06 -21.27 14.57
C ALA A 92 16.79 -20.61 13.38
N LEU A 93 17.79 -19.76 13.64
CA LEU A 93 18.59 -19.10 12.60
C LEU A 93 19.49 -20.08 11.81
N ALA A 94 19.86 -21.21 12.42
CA ALA A 94 20.65 -22.26 11.77
C ALA A 94 19.86 -23.10 10.74
N ALA A 95 18.52 -22.96 10.69
CA ALA A 95 17.63 -23.82 9.91
C ALA A 95 17.10 -23.20 8.60
N LEU A 96 17.51 -21.97 8.24
CA LEU A 96 17.01 -21.28 7.04
C LEU A 96 17.80 -21.68 5.78
N PRO A 97 17.12 -22.11 4.68
CA PRO A 97 17.79 -22.46 3.43
C PRO A 97 18.26 -21.22 2.65
N VAL A 98 19.45 -21.33 2.04
CA VAL A 98 20.10 -20.32 1.19
C VAL A 98 19.35 -20.20 -0.17
N PRO A 99 19.17 -19.00 -0.77
CA PRO A 99 18.46 -18.86 -2.03
C PRO A 99 19.28 -19.40 -3.22
N MET A 100 18.63 -20.16 -4.11
CA MET A 100 19.17 -20.62 -5.40
C MET A 100 19.08 -19.55 -6.50
N ASP A 101 20.05 -19.59 -7.41
CA ASP A 101 20.24 -18.71 -8.57
C ASP A 101 19.05 -18.67 -9.57
N ALA A 102 18.91 -17.52 -10.25
CA ALA A 102 17.89 -17.25 -11.25
C ALA A 102 18.18 -17.91 -12.63
N PRO A 103 17.15 -18.33 -13.41
CA PRO A 103 17.34 -18.97 -14.70
C PRO A 103 17.55 -17.95 -15.85
N THR A 104 18.37 -18.35 -16.81
CA THR A 104 18.73 -17.62 -18.05
C THR A 104 17.64 -17.75 -19.13
N PRO A 105 17.37 -16.73 -19.97
CA PRO A 105 16.33 -16.82 -20.99
C PRO A 105 16.83 -17.38 -22.35
N THR A 106 15.98 -18.22 -22.96
CA THR A 106 16.19 -18.93 -24.23
C THR A 106 15.70 -18.11 -25.44
N VAL A 107 16.42 -18.17 -26.55
CA VAL A 107 16.15 -17.48 -27.84
C VAL A 107 15.22 -18.30 -28.75
N ILE A 108 14.28 -17.64 -29.45
CA ILE A 108 13.42 -18.21 -30.51
C ILE A 108 13.76 -17.51 -31.86
N PRO A 109 13.86 -18.23 -32.99
CA PRO A 109 14.30 -17.65 -34.27
C PRO A 109 13.17 -17.01 -35.10
N THR A 110 13.57 -16.04 -35.91
CA THR A 110 12.76 -15.19 -36.81
C THR A 110 12.33 -15.88 -38.11
N ALA A 111 11.12 -15.56 -38.60
CA ALA A 111 10.61 -15.97 -39.91
C ALA A 111 10.63 -14.79 -40.91
N THR A 112 10.91 -15.13 -42.17
CA THR A 112 11.14 -14.25 -43.33
C THR A 112 9.83 -13.77 -43.97
N PRO A 113 9.72 -12.53 -44.52
CA PRO A 113 8.51 -12.09 -45.19
C PRO A 113 8.52 -12.36 -46.72
N THR A 114 7.34 -12.70 -47.23
CA THR A 114 7.02 -12.98 -48.63
C THR A 114 6.51 -11.72 -49.35
N VAL A 115 6.93 -11.51 -50.61
CA VAL A 115 6.60 -10.37 -51.48
C VAL A 115 5.38 -10.67 -52.37
N ILE A 116 4.47 -9.71 -52.57
CA ILE A 116 3.42 -9.69 -53.61
C ILE A 116 3.25 -8.25 -54.17
N PRO A 117 2.94 -8.05 -55.48
CA PRO A 117 3.44 -6.93 -56.27
C PRO A 117 2.48 -5.75 -56.49
N THR A 118 3.08 -4.67 -57.00
CA THR A 118 2.59 -3.34 -57.39
C THR A 118 1.51 -3.31 -58.47
N ALA A 119 0.66 -2.28 -58.43
CA ALA A 119 -0.22 -1.87 -59.53
C ALA A 119 0.00 -0.40 -59.94
N THR A 120 0.01 -0.20 -61.26
CA THR A 120 0.33 0.99 -62.07
C THR A 120 -0.75 2.10 -62.05
N PRO A 121 -0.41 3.38 -62.35
CA PRO A 121 -1.35 4.50 -62.39
C PRO A 121 -1.78 4.90 -63.82
N THR A 122 -2.91 5.62 -63.95
CA THR A 122 -3.36 6.31 -65.18
C THR A 122 -4.17 7.58 -64.82
N PRO A 123 -4.25 8.63 -65.68
CA PRO A 123 -3.97 10.01 -65.27
C PRO A 123 -5.09 11.07 -65.46
N ALA A 124 -4.97 12.13 -64.64
CA ALA A 124 -5.20 13.58 -64.81
C ALA A 124 -6.44 14.18 -65.51
N LEU A 125 -6.95 15.30 -64.94
CA LEU A 125 -7.05 16.62 -65.62
C LEU A 125 -7.28 17.77 -64.58
N PRO A 126 -6.97 19.05 -64.89
CA PRO A 126 -6.54 20.08 -63.95
C PRO A 126 -7.55 21.22 -63.72
N SER A 127 -7.37 22.04 -62.66
CA SER A 127 -7.28 23.51 -62.76
C SER A 127 -7.27 24.26 -61.41
N ALA A 128 -6.36 25.25 -61.34
CA ALA A 128 -6.45 26.58 -60.71
C ALA A 128 -6.29 26.77 -59.18
N SER A 129 -5.04 27.08 -58.83
CA SER A 129 -4.51 27.95 -57.75
C SER A 129 -5.46 28.62 -56.75
N SER A 130 -5.60 27.96 -55.59
CA SER A 130 -5.43 28.59 -54.28
C SER A 130 -4.43 27.70 -53.54
N GLY A 131 -3.33 28.28 -53.02
CA GLY A 131 -2.08 27.60 -52.61
C GLY A 131 -2.23 26.32 -51.79
N THR A 132 -2.51 25.23 -52.50
CA THR A 132 -2.66 23.87 -52.01
C THR A 132 -1.58 23.08 -52.73
N PHE A 133 -0.73 22.41 -51.96
CA PHE A 133 0.31 21.54 -52.51
C PHE A 133 -0.31 20.20 -52.86
N ASP A 134 0.12 19.61 -53.97
CA ASP A 134 -0.09 18.17 -54.14
C ASP A 134 0.81 17.38 -53.18
N SER A 135 0.54 16.08 -53.01
CA SER A 135 1.28 15.25 -52.05
C SER A 135 2.78 15.17 -52.38
N GLN A 136 3.17 15.18 -53.65
CA GLN A 136 4.57 15.13 -54.06
C GLN A 136 5.29 16.46 -53.83
N GLU A 137 4.59 17.59 -53.99
CA GLU A 137 5.07 18.92 -53.64
C GLU A 137 5.25 19.06 -52.11
N LEU A 138 4.28 18.58 -51.31
CA LEU A 138 4.42 18.51 -49.84
C LEU A 138 5.62 17.67 -49.43
N TYR A 139 5.77 16.49 -50.04
CA TYR A 139 6.91 15.63 -49.79
C TYR A 139 8.21 16.36 -50.08
N THR A 140 8.37 16.91 -51.29
CA THR A 140 9.60 17.60 -51.68
C THR A 140 9.93 18.76 -50.73
N LYS A 141 8.90 19.50 -50.30
CA LYS A 141 9.06 20.66 -49.43
C LYS A 141 9.38 20.33 -47.98
N PHE A 142 8.73 19.32 -47.41
CA PHE A 142 8.78 19.06 -45.96
C PHE A 142 9.50 17.77 -45.56
N ASN A 143 9.78 16.87 -46.50
CA ASN A 143 10.60 15.69 -46.25
C ASN A 143 11.97 16.02 -45.63
N PRO A 144 12.68 17.13 -45.98
CA PRO A 144 13.91 17.52 -45.29
C PRO A 144 13.74 17.74 -43.78
N ALA A 145 12.52 18.02 -43.30
CA ALA A 145 12.25 18.14 -41.87
C ALA A 145 12.01 16.79 -41.19
N VAL A 146 11.96 15.67 -41.91
CA VAL A 146 11.60 14.37 -41.36
C VAL A 146 12.83 13.51 -41.13
N VAL A 147 12.97 12.99 -39.92
CA VAL A 147 14.12 12.21 -39.46
C VAL A 147 13.73 10.80 -39.01
N LEU A 148 14.68 9.87 -39.14
CA LEU A 148 14.59 8.55 -38.54
C LEU A 148 15.22 8.60 -37.14
N VAL A 149 14.42 8.27 -36.12
CA VAL A 149 14.82 8.19 -34.71
C VAL A 149 15.12 6.74 -34.37
N GLN A 150 16.37 6.44 -33.99
CA GLN A 150 16.81 5.08 -33.67
C GLN A 150 17.19 4.97 -32.20
N THR A 151 16.63 3.96 -31.54
CA THR A 151 16.93 3.58 -30.15
C THR A 151 17.56 2.20 -30.10
N SER A 152 17.98 1.74 -28.93
CA SER A 152 18.47 0.37 -28.75
C SER A 152 17.37 -0.70 -28.89
N SER A 153 16.11 -0.31 -28.72
CA SER A 153 14.94 -1.20 -28.71
C SER A 153 14.08 -1.12 -29.99
N GLY A 154 14.34 -0.16 -30.88
CA GLY A 154 13.59 -0.01 -32.12
C GLY A 154 13.87 1.30 -32.84
N SER A 155 12.94 1.71 -33.69
CA SER A 155 13.01 2.99 -34.40
C SER A 155 11.63 3.59 -34.63
N GLY A 156 11.59 4.90 -34.79
CA GLY A 156 10.42 5.65 -35.20
C GLY A 156 10.80 6.84 -36.07
N SER A 157 9.84 7.69 -36.35
CA SER A 157 10.00 8.91 -37.13
C SER A 157 9.96 10.13 -36.22
N GLY A 158 10.52 11.23 -36.68
CA GLY A 158 10.40 12.52 -35.99
C GLY A 158 10.37 13.67 -36.98
N VAL A 159 9.96 14.84 -36.49
CA VAL A 159 9.96 16.10 -37.25
C VAL A 159 10.84 17.14 -36.59
N VAL A 160 11.76 17.71 -37.37
CA VAL A 160 12.63 18.80 -36.99
C VAL A 160 11.79 20.08 -36.89
N ILE A 161 11.88 20.75 -35.75
CA ILE A 161 11.18 22.00 -35.47
C ILE A 161 12.14 23.07 -34.93
N GLY A 162 11.65 24.31 -34.85
CA GLY A 162 12.42 25.43 -34.33
C GLY A 162 13.60 25.78 -35.22
N SER A 163 14.76 26.05 -34.64
CA SER A 163 15.99 26.42 -35.36
C SER A 163 16.80 25.23 -35.92
N GLY A 164 16.16 24.06 -36.06
CA GLY A 164 16.82 22.82 -36.49
C GLY A 164 17.51 22.04 -35.37
N LYS A 165 17.39 22.51 -34.12
CA LYS A 165 17.99 21.85 -32.95
C LYS A 165 17.06 20.86 -32.26
N GLN A 166 15.75 20.97 -32.49
CA GLN A 166 14.72 20.24 -31.77
C GLN A 166 14.00 19.27 -32.70
N ILE A 167 13.66 18.09 -32.19
CA ILE A 167 12.86 17.09 -32.91
C ILE A 167 11.67 16.71 -32.04
N LEU A 168 10.47 16.76 -32.62
CA LEU A 168 9.28 16.14 -32.04
C LEU A 168 9.16 14.69 -32.53
N THR A 169 8.82 13.80 -31.60
CA THR A 169 8.54 12.38 -31.87
C THR A 169 7.50 11.88 -30.87
N ALA A 170 6.98 10.68 -31.08
CA ALA A 170 6.10 10.04 -30.11
C ALA A 170 6.92 9.55 -28.89
N ALA A 171 6.36 9.65 -27.68
CA ALA A 171 7.07 9.32 -26.44
C ALA A 171 7.43 7.84 -26.36
N HIS A 172 6.53 6.95 -26.80
CA HIS A 172 6.79 5.51 -26.84
C HIS A 172 7.97 5.13 -27.74
N VAL A 173 8.32 5.95 -28.74
CA VAL A 173 9.49 5.70 -29.61
C VAL A 173 10.80 5.78 -28.83
N VAL A 174 10.86 6.66 -27.82
CA VAL A 174 12.10 6.98 -27.07
C VAL A 174 12.02 6.61 -25.59
N THR A 175 10.94 5.94 -25.17
CA THR A 175 10.76 5.51 -23.78
C THR A 175 11.91 4.59 -23.35
N GLY A 176 12.51 4.89 -22.19
CA GLY A 176 13.68 4.16 -21.68
C GLY A 176 15.01 4.56 -22.33
N SER A 177 15.02 5.52 -23.27
CA SER A 177 16.23 6.05 -23.89
C SER A 177 16.54 7.46 -23.37
N LEU A 178 17.82 7.76 -23.19
CA LEU A 178 18.31 9.08 -22.77
C LEU A 178 19.05 9.78 -23.90
N GLN A 179 19.66 8.98 -24.75
CA GLN A 179 20.23 9.37 -26.02
C GLN A 179 19.72 8.43 -27.10
N VAL A 180 19.54 8.98 -28.30
CA VAL A 180 19.09 8.28 -29.49
C VAL A 180 19.95 8.69 -30.66
N GLN A 181 19.97 7.87 -31.71
CA GLN A 181 20.66 8.18 -32.96
C GLN A 181 19.65 8.71 -33.96
N ILE A 182 19.99 9.79 -34.64
CA ILE A 182 19.17 10.43 -35.66
C ILE A 182 19.83 10.21 -37.01
N ARG A 183 19.09 9.63 -37.95
CA ARG A 183 19.48 9.60 -39.36
C ARG A 183 18.64 10.59 -40.15
N HIS A 184 19.31 11.34 -41.00
CA HIS A 184 18.73 12.37 -41.85
C HIS A 184 19.13 12.14 -43.31
N GLN A 185 18.49 12.82 -44.26
CA GLN A 185 18.71 12.64 -45.71
C GLN A 185 20.09 13.05 -46.20
N ASP A 186 20.82 13.84 -45.41
CA ASP A 186 22.22 14.15 -45.66
C ASP A 186 23.18 12.98 -45.35
N HIS A 187 22.63 11.82 -44.97
CA HIS A 187 23.36 10.61 -44.57
C HIS A 187 24.27 10.80 -43.34
N LEU A 188 24.19 11.94 -42.64
CA LEU A 188 24.91 12.16 -41.40
C LEU A 188 24.13 11.53 -40.24
N GLN A 189 24.85 10.76 -39.43
CA GLN A 189 24.35 10.25 -38.17
C GLN A 189 24.65 11.26 -37.06
N ARG A 190 23.61 11.66 -36.32
CA ARG A 190 23.70 12.63 -35.22
C ARG A 190 23.25 11.97 -33.93
N SER A 191 23.85 12.36 -32.81
CA SER A 191 23.30 11.98 -31.50
C SER A 191 22.30 13.02 -31.06
N ALA A 192 21.16 12.57 -30.54
CA ALA A 192 20.19 13.44 -29.88
C ALA A 192 19.96 13.00 -28.44
N ARG A 193 19.86 13.98 -27.55
CA ARG A 193 19.42 13.77 -26.17
C ARG A 193 17.90 13.82 -26.13
N VAL A 194 17.28 12.91 -25.39
CA VAL A 194 15.87 13.04 -25.02
C VAL A 194 15.77 14.18 -24.00
N VAL A 195 15.20 15.32 -24.39
CA VAL A 195 15.13 16.52 -23.52
C VAL A 195 14.09 16.30 -22.44
N ASN A 196 12.89 15.88 -22.85
CA ASN A 196 11.78 15.55 -21.99
C ASN A 196 10.75 14.72 -22.79
N LEU A 197 9.89 13.99 -22.10
CA LEU A 197 8.76 13.28 -22.70
C LEU A 197 7.55 13.35 -21.77
N ASP A 198 6.38 13.33 -22.38
CA ASP A 198 5.10 13.24 -21.70
C ASP A 198 4.41 11.95 -22.15
N SER A 199 4.40 10.96 -21.25
CA SER A 199 3.78 9.66 -21.51
C SER A 199 2.24 9.75 -21.55
N PHE A 200 1.64 10.79 -20.99
CA PHE A 200 0.18 10.98 -21.02
C PHE A 200 -0.28 11.44 -22.40
N THR A 201 0.45 12.39 -23.01
CA THR A 201 0.15 12.88 -24.36
C THR A 201 0.86 12.10 -25.47
N ASP A 202 1.75 11.17 -25.12
CA ASP A 202 2.62 10.41 -26.04
C ASP A 202 3.51 11.32 -26.92
N ILE A 203 3.96 12.46 -26.38
CA ILE A 203 4.85 13.41 -27.08
C ILE A 203 6.23 13.43 -26.40
N ALA A 204 7.30 13.38 -27.18
CA ALA A 204 8.66 13.61 -26.72
C ALA A 204 9.37 14.69 -27.52
N LEU A 205 10.28 15.39 -26.84
CA LEU A 205 11.16 16.38 -27.44
C LEU A 205 12.61 15.91 -27.34
N LEU A 206 13.30 15.92 -28.47
CA LEU A 206 14.72 15.61 -28.57
C LEU A 206 15.51 16.86 -28.92
N GLU A 207 16.79 16.88 -28.54
CA GLU A 207 17.75 17.91 -28.92
C GLU A 207 18.96 17.26 -29.59
N VAL A 208 19.22 17.61 -30.84
CA VAL A 208 20.40 17.14 -31.59
C VAL A 208 21.66 17.88 -31.13
N ASP A 209 22.79 17.16 -31.13
CA ASP A 209 24.12 17.71 -30.88
C ASP A 209 24.55 18.78 -31.91
N SER A 210 24.07 18.63 -33.15
CA SER A 210 24.38 19.45 -34.30
C SER A 210 23.09 19.80 -35.06
N PRO A 211 22.73 21.09 -35.19
CA PRO A 211 21.49 21.49 -35.83
C PRO A 211 21.35 20.96 -37.26
N ILE A 212 20.13 20.56 -37.62
CA ILE A 212 19.75 20.15 -38.97
C ILE A 212 19.26 21.39 -39.71
N SER A 213 20.08 21.92 -40.62
CA SER A 213 19.76 23.11 -41.40
C SER A 213 18.91 22.75 -42.61
N ILE A 214 17.69 23.27 -42.67
CA ILE A 214 16.76 23.12 -43.80
C ILE A 214 16.17 24.47 -44.22
N ASP A 215 15.68 24.54 -45.45
CA ASP A 215 15.14 25.78 -46.02
C ASP A 215 13.83 26.22 -45.37
N ASN A 216 12.99 25.26 -44.94
CA ASN A 216 11.68 25.52 -44.37
C ASN A 216 11.39 24.57 -43.20
N TYR A 217 11.29 25.12 -41.99
CA TYR A 217 10.82 24.36 -40.83
C TYR A 217 9.28 24.33 -40.82
N PRO A 218 8.65 23.16 -40.60
CA PRO A 218 7.20 23.06 -40.41
C PRO A 218 6.71 23.96 -39.27
N GLU A 219 5.65 24.72 -39.53
CA GLU A 219 4.92 25.46 -38.49
C GLU A 219 3.73 24.64 -37.99
N LEU A 220 3.56 24.57 -36.66
CA LEU A 220 2.38 23.96 -36.05
C LEU A 220 1.12 24.72 -36.47
N ALA A 221 0.12 23.98 -36.96
CA ALA A 221 -1.15 24.53 -37.37
C ALA A 221 -1.80 25.32 -36.22
N LYS A 222 -2.28 26.53 -36.50
CA LYS A 222 -2.94 27.41 -35.50
C LYS A 222 -4.29 26.85 -35.05
N SER A 223 -5.00 26.18 -35.96
CA SER A 223 -6.26 25.49 -35.73
C SER A 223 -6.27 24.19 -36.52
N LEU A 224 -6.93 23.16 -36.00
CA LEU A 224 -7.11 21.90 -36.72
C LEU A 224 -8.15 22.06 -37.86
N PRO A 225 -7.95 21.38 -39.00
CA PRO A 225 -8.89 21.39 -40.11
C PRO A 225 -10.15 20.57 -39.79
N ALA A 226 -11.20 20.73 -40.61
CA ALA A 226 -12.45 19.99 -40.42
C ALA A 226 -12.31 18.49 -40.78
N VAL A 227 -13.13 17.64 -40.18
CA VAL A 227 -13.33 16.25 -40.62
C VAL A 227 -13.70 16.23 -42.11
N GLY A 228 -13.11 15.32 -42.87
CA GLY A 228 -13.21 15.27 -44.33
C GLY A 228 -12.07 16.01 -45.06
N SER A 229 -11.21 16.74 -44.34
CA SER A 229 -10.03 17.37 -44.94
C SER A 229 -8.94 16.34 -45.24
N SER A 230 -8.17 16.59 -46.30
CA SER A 230 -7.03 15.73 -46.65
C SER A 230 -5.88 15.87 -45.64
N VAL A 231 -5.23 14.75 -45.35
CA VAL A 231 -4.03 14.65 -44.53
C VAL A 231 -2.94 13.90 -45.28
N THR A 232 -1.72 14.38 -45.15
CA THR A 232 -0.51 13.76 -45.73
C THR A 232 0.42 13.35 -44.61
N VAL A 233 0.84 12.08 -44.59
CA VAL A 233 1.79 11.54 -43.62
C VAL A 233 3.15 11.41 -44.30
N ILE A 234 4.21 11.86 -43.62
CA ILE A 234 5.59 11.62 -44.06
C ILE A 234 6.33 10.92 -42.92
N GLY A 235 6.97 9.78 -43.18
CA GLY A 235 7.63 9.00 -42.13
C GLY A 235 8.49 7.84 -42.65
N TYR A 236 9.37 7.32 -41.80
CA TYR A 236 10.25 6.19 -42.09
C TYR A 236 9.62 4.89 -41.58
N PRO A 237 9.33 3.92 -42.46
CA PRO A 237 8.89 2.60 -42.02
C PRO A 237 10.03 1.83 -41.34
N LEU A 238 9.65 0.89 -40.47
CA LEU A 238 10.54 0.06 -39.68
C LEU A 238 11.50 -0.73 -40.59
N GLY A 239 12.78 -0.71 -40.23
CA GLY A 239 13.82 -1.50 -40.91
C GLY A 239 14.28 -0.94 -42.26
N MET A 240 13.82 0.25 -42.67
CA MET A 240 14.32 0.93 -43.87
C MET A 240 15.21 2.12 -43.50
N ASP A 241 16.40 2.16 -44.11
CA ASP A 241 17.21 3.38 -44.18
C ASP A 241 16.53 4.39 -45.14
N PRO A 242 16.87 5.70 -45.07
CA PRO A 242 16.30 6.70 -45.97
C PRO A 242 16.25 6.27 -47.44
N PRO A 243 15.17 6.60 -48.18
CA PRO A 243 14.26 7.72 -47.94
C PRO A 243 13.05 7.41 -47.06
N SER A 244 12.37 8.47 -46.59
CA SER A 244 11.07 8.34 -45.95
C SER A 244 9.99 7.97 -46.99
N THR A 245 8.78 7.71 -46.52
CA THR A 245 7.60 7.42 -47.32
C THR A 245 6.56 8.51 -47.18
N ILE A 246 5.70 8.62 -48.19
CA ILE A 246 4.52 9.49 -48.17
C ILE A 246 3.26 8.67 -48.36
N THR A 247 2.26 8.95 -47.53
CA THR A 247 0.90 8.44 -47.71
C THR A 247 -0.11 9.56 -47.55
N GLN A 248 -1.24 9.44 -48.24
CA GLN A 248 -2.31 10.43 -48.21
C GLN A 248 -3.61 9.76 -47.80
N GLY A 249 -4.42 10.51 -47.07
CA GLY A 249 -5.77 10.10 -46.67
C GLY A 249 -6.62 11.30 -46.32
N ILE A 250 -7.67 11.04 -45.55
CA ILE A 250 -8.67 11.98 -45.08
C ILE A 250 -8.80 11.86 -43.57
N ILE A 251 -9.01 12.99 -42.90
CA ILE A 251 -9.36 13.03 -41.48
C ILE A 251 -10.77 12.48 -41.32
N SER A 252 -10.89 11.32 -40.69
CA SER A 252 -12.16 10.64 -40.47
C SER A 252 -12.86 11.10 -39.19
N ASN A 253 -12.09 11.56 -38.19
CA ASN A 253 -12.63 12.07 -36.93
C ASN A 253 -11.61 12.91 -36.17
N ILE A 254 -12.08 13.75 -35.25
CA ILE A 254 -11.24 14.46 -34.27
C ILE A 254 -11.89 14.26 -32.90
N VAL A 255 -11.14 13.69 -31.96
CA VAL A 255 -11.64 13.30 -30.64
C VAL A 255 -10.82 14.00 -29.57
N SER A 256 -11.48 14.51 -28.53
CA SER A 256 -10.80 14.97 -27.32
C SER A 256 -11.06 13.99 -26.18
N ASP A 257 -10.00 13.50 -25.55
CA ASP A 257 -10.06 12.61 -24.40
C ASP A 257 -9.00 13.01 -23.37
N GLY A 258 -9.40 13.19 -22.12
CA GLY A 258 -8.50 13.60 -21.04
C GLY A 258 -7.76 14.93 -21.27
N GLY A 259 -8.25 15.80 -22.16
CA GLY A 259 -7.57 17.05 -22.54
C GLY A 259 -6.53 16.88 -23.66
N VAL A 260 -6.40 15.68 -24.23
CA VAL A 260 -5.60 15.41 -25.44
C VAL A 260 -6.52 15.37 -26.65
N THR A 261 -6.14 16.07 -27.70
CA THR A 261 -6.84 16.05 -29.00
C THR A 261 -6.15 15.06 -29.92
N TYR A 262 -6.91 14.10 -30.41
CA TYR A 262 -6.47 13.09 -31.37
C TYR A 262 -7.14 13.30 -32.72
N ILE A 263 -6.35 13.18 -33.78
CA ILE A 263 -6.79 13.20 -35.18
C ILE A 263 -6.81 11.75 -35.66
N GLN A 264 -7.98 11.29 -36.08
CA GLN A 264 -8.17 10.00 -36.71
C GLN A 264 -8.17 10.17 -38.23
N PHE A 265 -7.46 9.29 -38.95
CA PHE A 265 -7.37 9.35 -40.40
C PHE A 265 -7.15 7.97 -41.05
N ASP A 266 -7.42 7.86 -42.34
CA ASP A 266 -7.37 6.60 -43.11
C ASP A 266 -6.11 6.44 -43.99
N ALA A 267 -5.16 7.38 -43.91
CA ALA A 267 -3.87 7.24 -44.59
C ALA A 267 -3.11 6.03 -44.06
N ALA A 268 -2.53 5.24 -44.95
CA ALA A 268 -1.75 4.06 -44.56
C ALA A 268 -0.53 4.46 -43.72
N VAL A 269 -0.37 3.86 -42.54
CA VAL A 269 0.80 4.00 -41.68
C VAL A 269 1.37 2.62 -41.36
N ASN A 270 2.70 2.51 -41.38
CA ASN A 270 3.41 1.28 -41.03
C ASN A 270 4.05 1.42 -39.64
N GLU A 271 4.45 0.28 -39.07
CA GLU A 271 5.40 0.28 -37.95
C GLU A 271 6.63 1.14 -38.34
N GLY A 272 7.06 2.05 -37.47
CA GLY A 272 8.13 3.04 -37.74
C GLY A 272 7.64 4.46 -38.06
N ASN A 273 6.41 4.64 -38.58
CA ASN A 273 5.87 5.98 -38.83
C ASN A 273 5.50 6.74 -37.54
N SER A 274 5.43 6.06 -36.39
CA SER A 274 5.22 6.68 -35.07
C SER A 274 6.18 7.84 -34.83
N GLY A 275 5.65 8.98 -34.42
CA GLY A 275 6.37 10.25 -34.24
C GLY A 275 6.56 11.06 -35.51
N GLY A 276 6.25 10.51 -36.68
CA GLY A 276 6.30 11.20 -37.96
C GLY A 276 5.20 12.27 -38.08
N PRO A 277 5.46 13.36 -38.83
CA PRO A 277 4.50 14.45 -38.98
C PRO A 277 3.32 14.11 -39.90
N ILE A 278 2.18 14.73 -39.60
CA ILE A 278 1.04 14.80 -40.51
C ILE A 278 0.78 16.25 -40.95
N PHE A 279 0.46 16.46 -42.23
CA PHE A 279 0.35 17.79 -42.85
C PHE A 279 -1.01 18.04 -43.47
N SER A 280 -1.43 19.31 -43.47
CA SER A 280 -2.55 19.81 -44.27
C SER A 280 -2.13 19.97 -45.74
N GLN A 281 -3.09 20.12 -46.65
CA GLN A 281 -2.81 20.48 -48.06
C GLN A 281 -2.09 21.83 -48.20
N ASN A 282 -2.14 22.69 -47.19
CA ASN A 282 -1.46 23.99 -47.19
C ASN A 282 -0.03 23.89 -46.61
N GLY A 283 0.36 22.72 -46.10
CA GLY A 283 1.67 22.49 -45.49
C GLY A 283 1.76 22.81 -44.00
N ASP A 284 0.65 23.00 -43.31
CA ASP A 284 0.65 23.18 -41.85
C ASP A 284 0.88 21.83 -41.16
N LEU A 285 1.73 21.80 -40.13
CA LEU A 285 1.93 20.61 -39.30
C LEU A 285 0.73 20.40 -38.39
N LEU A 286 -0.07 19.38 -38.70
CA LEU A 286 -1.32 19.06 -37.99
C LEU A 286 -1.10 18.24 -36.72
N GLY A 287 0.04 17.56 -36.58
CA GLY A 287 0.30 16.66 -35.47
C GLY A 287 1.42 15.66 -35.76
N ILE A 288 1.59 14.69 -34.86
CA ILE A 288 2.51 13.56 -35.01
C ILE A 288 1.78 12.23 -34.83
N VAL A 289 2.15 11.22 -35.62
CA VAL A 289 1.55 9.88 -35.61
C VAL A 289 1.83 9.16 -34.28
N VAL A 290 0.83 8.50 -33.70
CA VAL A 290 0.93 7.74 -32.44
C VAL A 290 0.24 6.38 -32.54
N GLN A 291 0.56 5.46 -31.62
CA GLN A 291 0.14 4.05 -31.75
C GLN A 291 -1.35 3.81 -31.51
N LYS A 292 -1.99 4.38 -30.47
CA LYS A 292 -3.43 4.19 -30.21
C LYS A 292 -3.96 4.93 -28.99
N ILE A 293 -5.26 5.24 -29.04
CA ILE A 293 -6.15 5.35 -27.88
C ILE A 293 -6.55 3.92 -27.47
N LYS A 294 -6.41 3.52 -26.20
CA LYS A 294 -6.78 2.17 -25.72
C LYS A 294 -8.26 1.87 -26.04
N GLY A 295 -8.53 0.77 -26.74
CA GLY A 295 -9.89 0.24 -26.95
C GLY A 295 -10.53 0.47 -28.32
N VAL A 296 -9.93 1.25 -29.22
CA VAL A 296 -10.49 1.50 -30.58
C VAL A 296 -9.45 1.12 -31.64
N GLY A 297 -9.57 -0.08 -32.21
CA GLY A 297 -8.70 -0.57 -33.27
C GLY A 297 -9.49 -1.05 -34.46
N ILE A 298 -9.59 -0.23 -35.50
CA ILE A 298 -10.11 -0.62 -36.80
C ILE A 298 -8.92 -0.67 -37.75
N GLU A 299 -8.79 -1.78 -38.47
CA GLU A 299 -7.74 -1.96 -39.49
C GLU A 299 -7.86 -0.87 -40.56
N GLY A 300 -6.73 -0.26 -40.95
CA GLY A 300 -6.70 0.85 -41.91
C GLY A 300 -6.98 2.25 -41.33
N ILE A 301 -7.11 2.39 -40.01
CA ILE A 301 -7.27 3.69 -39.35
C ILE A 301 -6.06 4.00 -38.45
N ALA A 302 -5.48 5.18 -38.67
CA ALA A 302 -4.34 5.71 -37.96
C ALA A 302 -4.72 6.90 -37.06
N TRP A 303 -3.83 7.21 -36.11
CA TRP A 303 -4.03 8.26 -35.12
C TRP A 303 -2.82 9.17 -35.04
N ALA A 304 -3.08 10.46 -34.79
CA ALA A 304 -2.06 11.44 -34.48
C ALA A 304 -2.51 12.29 -33.30
N VAL A 305 -1.54 12.78 -32.50
CA VAL A 305 -1.81 13.82 -31.51
C VAL A 305 -1.83 15.17 -32.22
N GLY A 306 -2.90 15.94 -32.01
CA GLY A 306 -3.16 17.20 -32.71
C GLY A 306 -2.21 18.33 -32.32
N ALA A 307 -1.99 19.24 -33.27
CA ALA A 307 -1.10 20.40 -33.14
C ALA A 307 -1.49 21.34 -31.98
N ASP A 308 -2.76 21.35 -31.57
CA ASP A 308 -3.26 22.05 -30.39
C ASP A 308 -2.69 21.46 -29.09
N THR A 309 -2.69 20.13 -28.95
CA THR A 309 -2.07 19.42 -27.82
C THR A 309 -0.56 19.58 -27.84
N VAL A 310 0.06 19.42 -29.02
CA VAL A 310 1.52 19.64 -29.16
C VAL A 310 1.90 21.05 -28.70
N ARG A 311 1.13 22.07 -29.07
CA ARG A 311 1.37 23.45 -28.66
C ARG A 311 1.19 23.68 -27.16
N SER A 312 0.28 22.98 -26.50
CA SER A 312 0.08 23.12 -25.05
C SER A 312 1.21 22.49 -24.24
N VAL A 313 1.82 21.39 -24.72
CA VAL A 313 2.88 20.69 -23.97
C VAL A 313 4.29 21.14 -24.35
N LEU A 314 4.49 21.72 -25.55
CA LEU A 314 5.83 22.09 -26.02
C LEU A 314 6.62 23.00 -25.05
N PRO A 315 6.00 24.02 -24.38
CA PRO A 315 6.72 24.86 -23.42
C PRO A 315 7.28 24.10 -22.21
N THR A 316 6.60 23.05 -21.73
CA THR A 316 7.07 22.25 -20.60
C THR A 316 8.16 21.27 -21.03
N LEU A 317 8.05 20.73 -22.24
CA LEU A 317 9.07 19.83 -22.81
C LEU A 317 10.39 20.55 -23.14
N LEU A 318 10.35 21.86 -23.40
CA LEU A 318 11.52 22.69 -23.68
C LEU A 318 12.43 22.93 -22.46
N ILE A 319 11.95 22.64 -21.24
CA ILE A 319 12.76 22.73 -20.03
C ILE A 319 13.62 21.46 -19.97
N PRO A 320 14.98 21.55 -20.04
CA PRO A 320 15.83 20.38 -20.03
C PRO A 320 15.65 19.57 -18.75
N ALA A 321 15.36 18.27 -18.87
CA ALA A 321 15.40 17.38 -17.71
C ALA A 321 16.82 17.37 -17.12
N THR A 322 16.89 17.35 -15.78
CA THR A 322 18.08 17.04 -14.98
C THR A 322 18.73 15.72 -15.43
N PRO A 323 20.01 15.43 -15.08
CA PRO A 323 20.75 14.29 -15.64
C PRO A 323 19.99 12.97 -15.53
N THR A 324 20.30 12.07 -16.46
CA THR A 324 19.89 10.66 -16.49
C THR A 324 19.69 10.08 -15.08
N PRO A 325 18.50 9.53 -14.76
CA PRO A 325 18.28 8.89 -13.47
C PRO A 325 19.25 7.73 -13.31
N THR A 326 19.99 7.74 -12.22
CA THR A 326 20.84 6.65 -11.77
C THR A 326 19.99 5.41 -11.41
N THR A 327 20.62 4.25 -11.23
CA THR A 327 19.92 3.07 -10.71
C THR A 327 19.27 3.35 -9.34
N GLU A 328 19.87 4.23 -8.55
CA GLU A 328 19.32 4.69 -7.27
C GLU A 328 18.10 5.60 -7.47
N ASP A 329 18.12 6.49 -8.46
CA ASP A 329 16.95 7.31 -8.82
C ASP A 329 15.78 6.43 -9.30
N LEU A 330 16.07 5.35 -10.04
CA LEU A 330 15.06 4.40 -10.48
C LEU A 330 14.51 3.55 -9.33
N ALA A 331 15.38 3.08 -8.42
CA ALA A 331 14.95 2.38 -7.21
C ALA A 331 14.05 3.29 -6.34
N ASN A 332 14.42 4.56 -6.18
CA ASN A 332 13.62 5.57 -5.49
C ASN A 332 12.27 5.81 -6.17
N PHE A 333 12.24 5.87 -7.51
CA PHE A 333 10.99 5.97 -8.26
C PHE A 333 10.05 4.80 -7.93
N TYR A 334 10.56 3.57 -7.99
CA TYR A 334 9.77 2.39 -7.68
C TYR A 334 9.31 2.34 -6.22
N ARG A 335 10.16 2.75 -5.27
CA ARG A 335 9.76 2.88 -3.86
C ARG A 335 8.59 3.83 -3.69
N VAL A 336 8.66 5.03 -4.28
CA VAL A 336 7.59 6.04 -4.22
C VAL A 336 6.31 5.54 -4.92
N GLN A 337 6.41 4.82 -6.04
CA GLN A 337 5.24 4.19 -6.66
C GLN A 337 4.64 3.09 -5.78
N GLY A 338 5.48 2.30 -5.10
CA GLY A 338 5.04 1.31 -4.12
C GLY A 338 4.27 1.93 -2.95
N GLU A 339 4.74 3.06 -2.43
CA GLU A 339 4.08 3.83 -1.36
C GLU A 339 2.71 4.32 -1.82
N LYS A 340 2.65 4.92 -3.01
CA LYS A 340 1.38 5.39 -3.60
C LYS A 340 0.38 4.25 -3.82
N GLU A 341 0.79 3.16 -4.45
CA GLU A 341 -0.12 2.02 -4.68
C GLU A 341 -0.55 1.37 -3.35
N PHE A 342 0.27 1.43 -2.30
CA PHE A 342 -0.12 0.99 -0.96
C PHE A 342 -1.20 1.90 -0.34
N GLU A 343 -1.06 3.22 -0.47
CA GLU A 343 -2.08 4.20 -0.05
C GLU A 343 -3.40 4.02 -0.80
N ASP A 344 -3.33 3.73 -2.11
CA ASP A 344 -4.48 3.42 -2.96
C ASP A 344 -5.06 2.00 -2.72
N ALA A 345 -4.53 1.26 -1.74
CA ALA A 345 -4.88 -0.13 -1.40
C ALA A 345 -4.68 -1.16 -2.55
N ASN A 346 -3.89 -0.83 -3.56
CA ASN A 346 -3.49 -1.70 -4.66
C ASN A 346 -2.30 -2.59 -4.27
N TYR A 347 -2.51 -3.46 -3.28
CA TYR A 347 -1.44 -4.20 -2.60
C TYR A 347 -0.57 -5.06 -3.51
N LEU A 348 -1.12 -5.69 -4.55
CA LEU A 348 -0.32 -6.50 -5.50
C LEU A 348 0.67 -5.64 -6.28
N ARG A 349 0.24 -4.46 -6.75
CA ARG A 349 1.10 -3.52 -7.49
C ARG A 349 2.14 -2.90 -6.58
N ALA A 350 1.77 -2.59 -5.34
CA ALA A 350 2.73 -2.13 -4.33
C ALA A 350 3.84 -3.17 -4.10
N ILE A 351 3.50 -4.46 -3.98
CA ILE A 351 4.49 -5.55 -3.84
C ILE A 351 5.41 -5.62 -5.06
N GLU A 352 4.88 -5.51 -6.28
CA GLU A 352 5.67 -5.51 -7.51
C GLU A 352 6.68 -4.35 -7.52
N TYR A 353 6.23 -3.13 -7.22
CA TYR A 353 7.08 -1.96 -7.20
C TYR A 353 8.16 -2.02 -6.11
N TYR A 354 7.83 -2.40 -4.88
CA TYR A 354 8.88 -2.58 -3.86
C TYR A 354 9.85 -3.70 -4.21
N SER A 355 9.38 -4.77 -4.86
CA SER A 355 10.26 -5.85 -5.32
C SER A 355 11.24 -5.38 -6.38
N GLU A 356 10.81 -4.49 -7.27
CA GLU A 356 11.68 -3.90 -8.27
C GLU A 356 12.68 -2.91 -7.66
N ALA A 357 12.27 -2.08 -6.69
CA ALA A 357 13.18 -1.25 -5.91
C ALA A 357 14.28 -2.09 -5.25
N ILE A 358 13.90 -3.18 -4.57
CA ILE A 358 14.85 -4.13 -3.95
C ILE A 358 15.79 -4.75 -4.97
N ARG A 359 15.28 -5.14 -6.14
CA ARG A 359 16.07 -5.75 -7.23
C ARG A 359 17.11 -4.79 -7.79
N LEU A 360 16.82 -3.49 -7.85
CA LEU A 360 17.73 -2.46 -8.33
C LEU A 360 18.77 -2.06 -7.27
N SER A 361 18.42 -2.19 -6.00
CA SER A 361 19.25 -1.83 -4.84
C SER A 361 20.18 -2.95 -4.36
N VAL A 362 20.39 -4.04 -5.11
CA VAL A 362 21.15 -5.23 -4.63
C VAL A 362 22.57 -4.89 -4.12
N ARG A 363 23.23 -3.89 -4.71
CA ARG A 363 24.57 -3.45 -4.30
C ARG A 363 24.57 -2.49 -3.10
N SER A 364 23.45 -1.84 -2.84
CA SER A 364 23.24 -0.92 -1.73
C SER A 364 21.82 -1.10 -1.20
N PRO A 365 21.53 -2.22 -0.49
CA PRO A 365 20.17 -2.52 -0.06
C PRO A 365 19.63 -1.43 0.88
N VAL A 366 18.36 -1.08 0.71
CA VAL A 366 17.67 -0.09 1.53
C VAL A 366 16.71 -0.83 2.46
N ALA A 367 16.90 -0.71 3.78
CA ALA A 367 16.07 -1.40 4.76
C ALA A 367 14.58 -1.02 4.66
N GLU A 368 14.30 0.24 4.32
CA GLU A 368 12.95 0.77 4.12
C GLU A 368 12.15 0.01 3.06
N ASP A 369 12.77 -0.37 1.93
CA ASP A 369 12.09 -1.10 0.85
C ASP A 369 11.55 -2.45 1.33
N TYR A 370 12.38 -3.20 2.08
CA TYR A 370 11.98 -4.47 2.67
C TYR A 370 10.90 -4.26 3.74
N ASN A 371 11.05 -3.27 4.62
CA ASN A 371 10.03 -2.98 5.61
C ASN A 371 8.68 -2.65 4.96
N ASN A 372 8.67 -1.81 3.94
CA ASN A 372 7.44 -1.40 3.27
C ASN A 372 6.77 -2.58 2.58
N ARG A 373 7.54 -3.43 1.86
CA ARG A 373 6.99 -4.66 1.28
C ARG A 373 6.50 -5.64 2.34
N GLY A 374 7.20 -5.76 3.46
CA GLY A 374 6.81 -6.57 4.62
C GLY A 374 5.47 -6.11 5.22
N ILE A 375 5.24 -4.79 5.33
CA ILE A 375 3.95 -4.23 5.75
C ILE A 375 2.85 -4.67 4.79
N VAL A 376 3.08 -4.57 3.47
CA VAL A 376 2.08 -5.00 2.48
C VAL A 376 1.80 -6.51 2.60
N TYR A 377 2.84 -7.34 2.75
CA TYR A 377 2.66 -8.78 2.94
C TYR A 377 1.84 -9.12 4.19
N ARG A 378 2.06 -8.43 5.32
CA ARG A 378 1.24 -8.62 6.52
C ARG A 378 -0.22 -8.24 6.26
N THR A 379 -0.46 -7.11 5.58
CA THR A 379 -1.81 -6.63 5.23
C THR A 379 -2.57 -7.61 4.33
N VAL A 380 -1.90 -8.27 3.38
CA VAL A 380 -2.53 -9.27 2.50
C VAL A 380 -2.53 -10.69 3.06
N GLY A 381 -2.26 -10.87 4.37
CA GLY A 381 -2.32 -12.18 5.03
C GLY A 381 -1.19 -13.13 4.66
N GLN A 382 -0.01 -12.63 4.31
CA GLN A 382 1.21 -13.40 4.02
C GLN A 382 2.29 -13.16 5.10
N PRO A 383 2.02 -13.54 6.37
CA PRO A 383 2.87 -13.16 7.50
C PRO A 383 4.29 -13.76 7.41
N ASP A 384 4.46 -14.97 6.86
CA ASP A 384 5.80 -15.57 6.71
C ASP A 384 6.71 -14.76 5.78
N LYS A 385 6.16 -14.17 4.72
CA LYS A 385 6.92 -13.28 3.83
C LYS A 385 7.23 -11.95 4.51
N ALA A 386 6.26 -11.43 5.26
CA ALA A 386 6.46 -10.22 6.06
C ALA A 386 7.59 -10.38 7.09
N VAL A 387 7.60 -11.49 7.84
CA VAL A 387 8.68 -11.80 8.81
C VAL A 387 10.05 -11.85 8.12
N ARG A 388 10.16 -12.46 6.93
CA ARG A 388 11.41 -12.50 6.17
C ARG A 388 11.88 -11.10 5.78
N ASP A 389 10.98 -10.30 5.23
CA ASP A 389 11.29 -8.94 4.79
C ASP A 389 11.67 -8.03 5.99
N PHE A 390 10.95 -8.08 7.10
CA PHE A 390 11.34 -7.32 8.30
C PHE A 390 12.68 -7.79 8.88
N THR A 391 12.96 -9.10 8.82
CA THR A 391 14.25 -9.65 9.26
C THR A 391 15.39 -9.11 8.40
N GLU A 392 15.18 -9.00 7.09
CA GLU A 392 16.17 -8.42 6.18
C GLU A 392 16.33 -6.90 6.40
N ALA A 393 15.24 -6.17 6.66
CA ALA A 393 15.31 -4.75 7.03
C ALA A 393 16.15 -4.53 8.31
N ILE A 394 15.93 -5.35 9.34
CA ILE A 394 16.73 -5.34 10.58
C ILE A 394 18.21 -5.63 10.28
N ARG A 395 18.48 -6.62 9.44
CA ARG A 395 19.86 -7.00 9.05
C ARG A 395 20.59 -5.87 8.32
N ILE A 396 19.90 -5.16 7.43
CA ILE A 396 20.48 -4.08 6.62
C ILE A 396 20.73 -2.82 7.45
N SER A 397 19.77 -2.40 8.28
CA SER A 397 19.89 -1.16 9.05
C SER A 397 21.11 -1.16 9.97
N GLY A 398 21.48 -2.32 10.53
CA GLY A 398 22.63 -2.47 11.43
C GLY A 398 22.52 -1.67 12.74
N SER A 399 21.49 -0.85 12.88
CA SER A 399 21.10 -0.07 14.05
C SER A 399 19.74 -0.54 14.54
N ASN A 400 19.44 -0.34 15.83
CA ASN A 400 18.14 -0.69 16.40
C ASN A 400 17.06 0.30 15.95
N GLU A 401 16.75 0.30 14.65
CA GLU A 401 15.57 0.96 14.10
C GLU A 401 14.33 0.25 14.63
N CYS A 402 13.71 0.87 15.63
CA CYS A 402 12.61 0.28 16.37
C CYS A 402 11.44 -0.18 15.49
N ILE A 403 11.24 0.48 14.32
CA ILE A 403 10.04 0.32 13.52
C ILE A 403 10.03 -1.06 12.86
N TYR A 404 11.21 -1.55 12.47
CA TYR A 404 11.35 -2.88 11.87
C TYR A 404 11.08 -3.98 12.90
N TYR A 405 11.63 -3.83 14.11
CA TYR A 405 11.33 -4.73 15.22
C TYR A 405 9.84 -4.67 15.59
N ASN A 406 9.24 -3.49 15.72
CA ASN A 406 7.82 -3.37 16.01
C ASN A 406 6.95 -4.02 14.93
N ASN A 407 7.27 -3.85 13.65
CA ASN A 407 6.48 -4.43 12.57
C ASN A 407 6.60 -5.96 12.52
N ARG A 408 7.80 -6.50 12.76
CA ARG A 408 7.98 -7.95 12.90
C ARG A 408 7.29 -8.50 14.15
N GLY A 409 7.41 -7.82 15.28
CA GLY A 409 6.72 -8.16 16.52
C GLY A 409 5.20 -8.17 16.38
N ARG A 410 4.62 -7.21 15.65
CA ARG A 410 3.18 -7.21 15.30
C ARG A 410 2.80 -8.40 14.42
N THR A 411 3.68 -8.78 13.50
CA THR A 411 3.45 -9.97 12.65
C THR A 411 3.47 -11.24 13.49
N TYR A 412 4.40 -11.37 14.45
CA TYR A 412 4.39 -12.48 15.39
C TYR A 412 3.15 -12.47 16.30
N LEU A 413 2.67 -11.30 16.71
CA LEU A 413 1.42 -11.17 17.44
C LEU A 413 0.23 -11.71 16.62
N ASP A 414 0.13 -11.34 15.34
CA ASP A 414 -0.91 -11.84 14.42
C ASP A 414 -0.83 -13.37 14.25
N GLN A 415 0.38 -13.94 14.26
CA GLN A 415 0.64 -15.38 14.22
C GLN A 415 0.47 -16.09 15.57
N LYS A 416 0.06 -15.38 16.63
CA LYS A 416 -0.01 -15.87 18.01
C LYS A 416 1.32 -16.37 18.58
N GLN A 417 2.45 -15.97 17.99
CA GLN A 417 3.80 -16.26 18.47
C GLN A 417 4.22 -15.20 19.50
N TRP A 418 3.51 -15.18 20.63
CA TRP A 418 3.58 -14.09 21.61
C TRP A 418 4.97 -13.91 22.23
N ASP A 419 5.72 -15.00 22.46
CA ASP A 419 7.09 -14.94 23.00
C ASP A 419 8.02 -14.16 22.05
N LEU A 420 7.95 -14.45 20.75
CA LEU A 420 8.74 -13.76 19.72
C LEU A 420 8.32 -12.30 19.56
N ALA A 421 7.01 -12.01 19.69
CA ALA A 421 6.51 -10.65 19.69
C ALA A 421 7.07 -9.84 20.87
N ILE A 422 7.11 -10.41 22.08
CA ILE A 422 7.68 -9.74 23.27
C ILE A 422 9.14 -9.39 23.07
N LEU A 423 9.94 -10.29 22.50
CA LEU A 423 11.34 -10.03 22.19
C LEU A 423 11.49 -8.82 21.27
N ASP A 424 10.78 -8.84 20.14
CA ASP A 424 10.89 -7.80 19.14
C ASP A 424 10.43 -6.44 19.69
N PHE A 425 9.33 -6.40 20.45
CA PHE A 425 8.93 -5.15 21.11
C PHE A 425 9.93 -4.70 22.17
N THR A 426 10.59 -5.62 22.86
CA THR A 426 11.65 -5.30 23.82
C THR A 426 12.86 -4.69 23.13
N GLU A 427 13.29 -5.22 21.99
CA GLU A 427 14.34 -4.61 21.18
C GLU A 427 13.91 -3.26 20.61
N ALA A 428 12.66 -3.12 20.15
CA ALA A 428 12.11 -1.85 19.68
C ALA A 428 12.16 -0.76 20.77
N ILE A 429 11.82 -1.11 22.02
CA ILE A 429 11.82 -0.18 23.18
C ILE A 429 13.24 0.24 23.59
N LYS A 430 14.26 -0.60 23.36
CA LYS A 430 15.67 -0.24 23.61
C LYS A 430 16.15 0.87 22.66
N GLY A 431 15.52 1.01 21.49
CA GLY A 431 15.87 2.03 20.50
C GLY A 431 15.70 3.46 21.03
N ALA A 432 16.71 4.32 20.82
CA ALA A 432 16.72 5.69 21.35
C ALA A 432 15.62 6.58 20.76
N THR A 433 15.12 6.25 19.57
CA THR A 433 14.20 7.06 18.77
C THR A 433 12.73 6.77 19.04
N CYS A 434 12.40 5.67 19.72
CA CYS A 434 11.02 5.16 19.72
C CYS A 434 10.47 5.04 21.13
N ARG A 435 9.73 6.08 21.51
CA ARG A 435 9.05 6.20 22.79
C ARG A 435 7.54 6.25 22.61
N GLU A 436 7.04 5.75 21.48
CA GLU A 436 5.63 5.76 21.16
C GLU A 436 4.85 4.82 22.08
N ALA A 437 3.70 5.29 22.56
CA ALA A 437 2.86 4.55 23.49
C ALA A 437 2.44 3.16 22.96
N TYR A 438 2.18 3.07 21.65
CA TYR A 438 1.67 1.84 21.03
C TYR A 438 2.65 0.67 21.11
N ILE A 439 3.97 0.90 21.14
CA ILE A 439 4.97 -0.19 21.20
C ILE A 439 4.87 -0.89 22.57
N TYR A 440 4.73 -0.11 23.64
CA TYR A 440 4.49 -0.66 24.99
C TYR A 440 3.16 -1.41 25.03
N SER A 441 2.09 -0.82 24.48
CA SER A 441 0.78 -1.49 24.41
C SER A 441 0.83 -2.81 23.62
N ASN A 442 1.58 -2.87 22.53
CA ASN A 442 1.74 -4.10 21.75
C ASN A 442 2.46 -5.19 22.55
N ARG A 443 3.52 -4.83 23.29
CA ARG A 443 4.19 -5.76 24.21
C ARG A 443 3.26 -6.20 25.34
N GLY A 444 2.53 -5.27 25.93
CA GLY A 444 1.52 -5.57 26.94
C GLY A 444 0.43 -6.50 26.43
N THR A 445 0.06 -6.39 25.15
CA THR A 445 -0.91 -7.28 24.50
C THR A 445 -0.33 -8.68 24.32
N ALA A 446 0.93 -8.81 23.90
CA ALA A 446 1.60 -10.10 23.82
C ALA A 446 1.70 -10.76 25.22
N SER A 447 2.13 -10.01 26.23
CA SER A 447 2.22 -10.47 27.63
C SER A 447 0.85 -10.87 28.18
N TYR A 448 -0.20 -10.11 27.90
CA TYR A 448 -1.58 -10.44 28.29
C TYR A 448 -2.02 -11.81 27.72
N ASN A 449 -1.75 -12.06 26.44
CA ASN A 449 -2.13 -13.31 25.79
C ASN A 449 -1.33 -14.53 26.31
N LEU A 450 -0.09 -14.31 26.76
CA LEU A 450 0.69 -15.34 27.48
C LEU A 450 0.24 -15.56 28.93
N GLY A 451 -0.67 -14.73 29.45
CA GLY A 451 -1.10 -14.79 30.84
C GLY A 451 -0.19 -14.04 31.82
N HIS A 452 0.80 -13.30 31.33
CA HIS A 452 1.70 -12.46 32.13
C HIS A 452 1.04 -11.10 32.42
N TYR A 453 -0.05 -11.11 33.19
CA TYR A 453 -0.88 -9.92 33.41
C TYR A 453 -0.18 -8.78 34.16
N LEU A 454 0.75 -9.09 35.07
CA LEU A 454 1.52 -8.06 35.79
C LEU A 454 2.46 -7.29 34.84
N ASP A 455 3.13 -8.00 33.93
CA ASP A 455 3.97 -7.37 32.91
C ASP A 455 3.12 -6.52 31.95
N ALA A 456 1.94 -7.03 31.57
CA ALA A 456 0.98 -6.29 30.77
C ALA A 456 0.53 -4.99 31.46
N ILE A 457 0.24 -5.02 32.77
CA ILE A 457 -0.10 -3.82 33.57
C ILE A 457 1.03 -2.79 33.52
N GLN A 458 2.28 -3.22 33.66
CA GLN A 458 3.43 -2.32 33.60
C GLN A 458 3.54 -1.65 32.22
N ASP A 459 3.38 -2.43 31.15
CA ASP A 459 3.45 -1.94 29.78
C ASP A 459 2.30 -0.99 29.41
N TYR A 460 1.06 -1.31 29.78
CA TYR A 460 -0.06 -0.39 29.57
C TYR A 460 0.08 0.89 30.41
N SER A 461 0.64 0.80 31.61
CA SER A 461 0.95 2.00 32.42
C SER A 461 1.99 2.90 31.74
N ALA A 462 3.00 2.28 31.12
CA ALA A 462 3.98 3.00 30.33
C ALA A 462 3.34 3.64 29.08
N ALA A 463 2.41 2.95 28.40
CA ALA A 463 1.66 3.48 27.27
C ALA A 463 0.77 4.68 27.68
N ILE A 464 -0.02 4.55 28.75
CA ILE A 464 -0.88 5.62 29.29
C ILE A 464 -0.08 6.86 29.67
N SER A 465 1.10 6.67 30.28
CA SER A 465 1.97 7.80 30.64
C SER A 465 2.47 8.59 29.44
N ARG A 466 2.46 8.00 28.24
CA ARG A 466 2.92 8.61 26.98
C ARG A 466 1.77 9.18 26.16
N ASP A 467 0.63 8.52 26.18
CA ASP A 467 -0.59 8.94 25.49
C ASP A 467 -1.81 8.66 26.39
N PRO A 468 -2.16 9.60 27.28
CA PRO A 468 -3.18 9.42 28.30
C PRO A 468 -4.62 9.53 27.74
N GLN A 469 -4.80 9.84 26.45
CA GLN A 469 -6.11 10.04 25.83
C GLN A 469 -6.59 8.82 25.06
N ASN A 470 -5.81 7.74 25.03
CA ASN A 470 -6.15 6.52 24.32
C ASN A 470 -6.92 5.55 25.20
N ALA A 471 -8.23 5.42 24.96
CA ALA A 471 -9.14 4.55 25.72
C ALA A 471 -8.65 3.09 25.79
N THR A 472 -8.07 2.60 24.69
CA THR A 472 -7.60 1.22 24.54
C THR A 472 -6.60 0.82 25.62
N TYR A 473 -5.67 1.72 25.99
CA TYR A 473 -4.65 1.39 26.98
C TYR A 473 -5.25 1.22 28.38
N TYR A 474 -6.25 2.03 28.74
CA TYR A 474 -6.99 1.85 29.99
C TYR A 474 -7.84 0.58 29.97
N ALA A 475 -8.52 0.31 28.85
CA ALA A 475 -9.35 -0.90 28.69
C ALA A 475 -8.53 -2.18 28.94
N TYR A 476 -7.37 -2.31 28.27
CA TYR A 476 -6.53 -3.48 28.43
C TYR A 476 -5.82 -3.55 29.78
N ARG A 477 -5.43 -2.40 30.39
CA ARG A 477 -4.89 -2.40 31.76
C ARG A 477 -5.96 -2.80 32.78
N GLY A 478 -7.18 -2.29 32.64
CA GLY A 478 -8.33 -2.66 33.46
C GLY A 478 -8.67 -4.14 33.33
N ARG A 479 -8.65 -4.70 32.12
CA ARG A 479 -8.79 -6.14 31.90
C ARG A 479 -7.67 -6.94 32.55
N SER A 480 -6.43 -6.45 32.52
CA SER A 480 -5.30 -7.09 33.20
C SER A 480 -5.46 -7.05 34.72
N TYR A 481 -5.92 -5.93 35.28
CA TYR A 481 -6.27 -5.82 36.70
C TYR A 481 -7.34 -6.82 37.10
N TYR A 482 -8.41 -6.98 36.31
CA TYR A 482 -9.43 -8.00 36.54
C TYR A 482 -8.83 -9.41 36.59
N ARG A 483 -7.92 -9.77 35.67
CA ARG A 483 -7.26 -11.09 35.65
C ARG A 483 -6.32 -11.31 36.84
N THR A 484 -5.88 -10.25 37.49
CA THR A 484 -5.11 -10.29 38.74
C THR A 484 -5.96 -10.01 39.99
N GLU A 485 -7.30 -10.07 39.85
CA GLU A 485 -8.28 -9.88 40.94
C GLU A 485 -8.23 -8.48 41.59
N GLN A 486 -7.60 -7.50 40.96
CA GLN A 486 -7.55 -6.10 41.38
C GLN A 486 -8.79 -5.36 40.89
N TYR A 487 -9.98 -5.83 41.28
CA TYR A 487 -11.26 -5.39 40.71
C TYR A 487 -11.53 -3.89 40.88
N GLN A 488 -11.11 -3.28 42.00
CA GLN A 488 -11.30 -1.84 42.19
C GLN A 488 -10.47 -1.01 41.21
N SER A 489 -9.22 -1.41 40.93
CA SER A 489 -8.36 -0.80 39.91
C SER A 489 -8.91 -1.02 38.51
N ALA A 490 -9.46 -2.22 38.24
CA ALA A 490 -10.14 -2.53 36.98
C ALA A 490 -11.33 -1.59 36.75
N ILE A 491 -12.19 -1.39 37.75
CA ILE A 491 -13.33 -0.47 37.68
C ILE A 491 -12.88 0.96 37.33
N THR A 492 -11.82 1.45 37.99
CA THR A 492 -11.29 2.79 37.72
C THR A 492 -10.82 2.95 36.27
N ASP A 493 -9.99 2.03 35.79
CA ASP A 493 -9.45 2.09 34.43
C ASP A 493 -10.54 1.89 33.36
N LEU A 494 -11.44 0.92 33.55
CA LEU A 494 -12.52 0.66 32.59
C LEU A 494 -13.53 1.81 32.55
N SER A 495 -13.73 2.52 33.66
CA SER A 495 -14.54 3.74 33.66
C SER A 495 -13.88 4.86 32.88
N GLU A 496 -12.55 5.00 32.98
CA GLU A 496 -11.80 5.97 32.18
C GLU A 496 -11.80 5.61 30.69
N ALA A 497 -11.68 4.32 30.36
CA ALA A 497 -11.82 3.82 28.99
C ALA A 497 -13.20 4.20 28.40
N ILE A 498 -14.30 3.91 29.12
CA ILE A 498 -15.67 4.27 28.72
C ILE A 498 -15.87 5.79 28.60
N ARG A 499 -15.22 6.58 29.47
CA ARG A 499 -15.27 8.04 29.41
C ARG A 499 -14.61 8.58 28.14
N LEU A 500 -13.50 7.95 27.72
CA LEU A 500 -12.75 8.32 26.51
C LEU A 500 -13.40 7.78 25.23
N ASP A 501 -13.92 6.56 25.26
CA ASP A 501 -14.69 5.93 24.19
C ASP A 501 -15.89 5.16 24.75
N ARG A 502 -17.07 5.77 24.61
CA ARG A 502 -18.34 5.22 25.08
C ARG A 502 -18.86 4.04 24.26
N ASN A 503 -18.25 3.74 23.12
CA ASN A 503 -18.67 2.64 22.24
C ASN A 503 -17.87 1.36 22.47
N ASP A 504 -16.89 1.37 23.38
CA ASP A 504 -16.15 0.17 23.75
C ASP A 504 -17.00 -0.76 24.63
N VAL A 505 -17.81 -1.60 23.97
CA VAL A 505 -18.71 -2.58 24.60
C VAL A 505 -17.95 -3.54 25.54
N ALA A 506 -16.72 -3.91 25.18
CA ALA A 506 -15.92 -4.82 26.00
C ALA A 506 -15.56 -4.19 27.36
N SER A 507 -15.33 -2.87 27.40
CA SER A 507 -15.07 -2.18 28.66
C SER A 507 -16.27 -2.22 29.62
N TYR A 508 -17.51 -2.13 29.11
CA TYR A 508 -18.71 -2.31 29.93
C TYR A 508 -18.79 -3.73 30.49
N PHE A 509 -18.53 -4.76 29.67
CA PHE A 509 -18.53 -6.15 30.14
C PHE A 509 -17.54 -6.37 31.29
N TRP A 510 -16.27 -5.99 31.09
CA TRP A 510 -15.24 -6.20 32.11
C TRP A 510 -15.48 -5.34 33.36
N ARG A 511 -16.09 -4.16 33.22
CA ARG A 511 -16.43 -3.32 34.36
C ARG A 511 -17.59 -3.90 35.14
N GLY A 512 -18.63 -4.38 34.46
CA GLY A 512 -19.74 -5.10 35.05
C GLY A 512 -19.29 -6.36 35.80
N ALA A 513 -18.38 -7.15 35.21
CA ALA A 513 -17.78 -8.30 35.87
C ALA A 513 -16.96 -7.88 37.10
N SER A 514 -16.20 -6.78 37.02
CA SER A 514 -15.46 -6.25 38.17
C SER A 514 -16.39 -5.76 39.28
N TYR A 515 -17.49 -5.07 38.93
CA TYR A 515 -18.55 -4.65 39.87
C TYR A 515 -19.18 -5.85 40.57
N TYR A 516 -19.43 -6.94 39.84
CA TYR A 516 -19.96 -8.17 40.41
C TYR A 516 -19.06 -8.72 41.52
N TYR A 517 -17.75 -8.81 41.29
CA TYR A 517 -16.81 -9.33 42.31
C TYR A 517 -16.64 -8.41 43.53
N VAL A 518 -16.83 -7.10 43.38
CA VAL A 518 -16.87 -6.16 44.52
C VAL A 518 -18.28 -5.99 45.09
N GLN A 519 -19.22 -6.89 44.73
CA GLN A 519 -20.59 -6.96 45.23
C GLN A 519 -21.45 -5.71 44.94
N GLN A 520 -21.10 -4.94 43.90
CA GLN A 520 -21.89 -3.83 43.40
C GLN A 520 -22.83 -4.30 42.29
N TYR A 521 -23.74 -5.23 42.63
CA TYR A 521 -24.55 -5.96 41.66
C TYR A 521 -25.48 -5.04 40.84
N GLN A 522 -26.05 -4.01 41.44
CA GLN A 522 -26.88 -3.05 40.71
C GLN A 522 -26.10 -2.28 39.63
N ALA A 523 -24.82 -1.96 39.87
CA ALA A 523 -23.94 -1.36 38.85
C ALA A 523 -23.56 -2.38 37.77
N ALA A 524 -23.26 -3.62 38.17
CA ALA A 524 -23.00 -4.72 37.24
C ALA A 524 -24.17 -4.96 36.27
N ILE A 525 -25.42 -4.96 36.79
CA ILE A 525 -26.63 -5.13 35.99
C ILE A 525 -26.76 -4.03 34.93
N LEU A 526 -26.43 -2.78 35.25
CA LEU A 526 -26.48 -1.67 34.30
C LEU A 526 -25.47 -1.88 33.18
N ASP A 527 -24.22 -2.16 33.52
CA ASP A 527 -23.16 -2.39 32.53
C ASP A 527 -23.46 -3.60 31.63
N PHE A 528 -23.92 -4.72 32.20
CA PHE A 528 -24.33 -5.87 31.40
C PHE A 528 -25.54 -5.58 30.51
N THR A 529 -26.42 -4.67 30.91
CA THR A 529 -27.54 -4.24 30.07
C THR A 529 -27.06 -3.43 28.86
N GLU A 530 -26.07 -2.55 29.04
CA GLU A 530 -25.45 -1.83 27.91
C GLU A 530 -24.79 -2.77 26.90
N VAL A 531 -24.13 -3.82 27.39
CA VAL A 531 -23.57 -4.87 26.53
C VAL A 531 -24.66 -5.60 25.76
N ILE A 532 -25.76 -6.00 26.42
CA ILE A 532 -26.89 -6.69 25.77
C ILE A 532 -27.59 -5.81 24.73
N LEU A 533 -27.66 -4.49 24.96
CA LEU A 533 -28.22 -3.56 23.98
C LEU A 533 -27.38 -3.50 22.70
N SER A 534 -26.06 -3.70 22.82
CA SER A 534 -25.12 -3.68 21.70
C SER A 534 -24.93 -5.05 21.04
N GLU A 535 -24.94 -6.11 21.85
CA GLU A 535 -24.67 -7.50 21.48
C GLU A 535 -25.77 -8.43 22.05
N PRO A 536 -27.00 -8.40 21.50
CA PRO A 536 -28.14 -9.15 22.03
C PRO A 536 -27.98 -10.67 21.94
N ASP A 537 -27.07 -11.16 21.11
CA ASP A 537 -26.80 -12.60 20.94
C ASP A 537 -25.65 -13.10 21.81
N ASN A 538 -25.04 -12.24 22.64
CA ASN A 538 -23.96 -12.63 23.55
C ASN A 538 -24.52 -13.39 24.77
N CYS A 539 -24.60 -14.72 24.65
CA CYS A 539 -25.08 -15.63 25.70
C CYS A 539 -24.43 -15.42 27.09
N ALA A 540 -23.14 -15.06 27.12
CA ALA A 540 -22.35 -15.01 28.35
C ALA A 540 -22.79 -13.85 29.23
N VAL A 541 -23.10 -12.69 28.63
CA VAL A 541 -23.52 -11.52 29.41
C VAL A 541 -24.88 -11.70 30.09
N TYR A 542 -25.80 -12.47 29.49
CA TYR A 542 -27.03 -12.88 30.18
C TYR A 542 -26.74 -13.74 31.41
N GLY A 543 -25.76 -14.64 31.36
CA GLY A 543 -25.34 -15.45 32.52
C GLY A 543 -24.77 -14.57 33.65
N TRP A 544 -23.92 -13.61 33.30
CA TRP A 544 -23.38 -12.64 34.26
C TRP A 544 -24.46 -11.73 34.87
N ARG A 545 -25.37 -11.21 34.05
CA ARG A 545 -26.47 -10.36 34.54
C ARG A 545 -27.48 -11.13 35.37
N SER A 546 -27.80 -12.38 35.00
CA SER A 546 -28.59 -13.30 35.82
C SER A 546 -27.95 -13.51 37.20
N SER A 547 -26.64 -13.74 37.24
CA SER A 547 -25.91 -13.94 38.49
C SER A 547 -26.00 -12.70 39.39
N ALA A 548 -25.90 -11.50 38.81
CA ALA A 548 -26.09 -10.25 39.54
C ALA A 548 -27.55 -10.07 40.01
N TYR A 549 -28.55 -10.39 39.18
CA TYR A 549 -29.97 -10.35 39.58
C TYR A 549 -30.28 -11.30 40.74
N TYR A 550 -29.67 -12.49 40.76
CA TYR A 550 -29.85 -13.45 41.84
C TYR A 550 -29.39 -12.88 43.20
N HIS A 551 -28.22 -12.21 43.24
CA HIS A 551 -27.73 -11.57 44.47
C HIS A 551 -28.56 -10.36 44.90
N GLU A 552 -29.29 -9.73 43.98
CA GLU A 552 -30.27 -8.67 44.26
C GLU A 552 -31.67 -9.23 44.59
N GLU A 553 -31.81 -10.55 44.76
CA GLU A 553 -33.08 -11.26 45.02
C GLU A 553 -34.14 -11.07 43.92
N LYS A 554 -33.72 -10.66 42.71
CA LYS A 554 -34.56 -10.49 41.51
C LYS A 554 -34.66 -11.80 40.73
N ILE A 555 -35.24 -12.81 41.37
CA ILE A 555 -35.24 -14.21 40.90
C ILE A 555 -35.96 -14.38 39.55
N SER A 556 -37.01 -13.60 39.28
CA SER A 556 -37.76 -13.70 38.03
C SER A 556 -36.95 -13.22 36.83
N GLU A 557 -36.22 -12.13 37.01
CA GLU A 557 -35.30 -11.55 36.02
C GLU A 557 -34.09 -12.46 35.80
N ALA A 558 -33.51 -13.01 36.86
CA ALA A 558 -32.44 -13.99 36.76
C ALA A 558 -32.85 -15.20 35.92
N ASN A 559 -33.98 -15.84 36.22
CA ASN A 559 -34.48 -16.98 35.45
C ASN A 559 -34.76 -16.65 33.97
N ARG A 560 -35.21 -15.42 33.68
CA ARG A 560 -35.40 -14.96 32.29
C ARG A 560 -34.07 -14.87 31.54
N ASP A 561 -33.05 -14.32 32.16
CA ASP A 561 -31.72 -14.21 31.57
C ASP A 561 -31.06 -15.60 31.40
N VAL A 562 -31.21 -16.53 32.35
CA VAL A 562 -30.77 -17.93 32.19
C VAL A 562 -31.43 -18.59 30.99
N ASN A 563 -32.75 -18.48 30.87
CA ASN A 563 -33.48 -19.07 29.74
C ASN A 563 -33.03 -18.47 28.40
N THR A 564 -32.76 -17.16 28.37
CA THR A 564 -32.26 -16.47 27.18
C THR A 564 -30.85 -16.96 26.81
N SER A 565 -29.94 -17.03 27.80
CA SER A 565 -28.59 -17.57 27.61
C SER A 565 -28.59 -19.02 27.08
N ASN A 566 -29.49 -19.87 27.59
CA ASN A 566 -29.66 -21.25 27.14
C ASN A 566 -30.19 -21.32 25.69
N ASN A 567 -31.17 -20.49 25.34
CA ASN A 567 -31.71 -20.43 23.98
C ASN A 567 -30.68 -19.95 22.95
N LEU A 568 -29.71 -19.12 23.37
CA LEU A 568 -28.60 -18.63 22.54
C LEU A 568 -27.43 -19.63 22.42
N GLY A 569 -27.60 -20.88 22.88
CA GLY A 569 -26.60 -21.93 22.74
C GLY A 569 -25.94 -22.39 24.04
N GLY A 570 -26.42 -21.94 25.20
CA GLY A 570 -26.04 -22.50 26.51
C GLY A 570 -24.55 -22.37 26.80
N CYS A 571 -24.11 -21.17 27.13
CA CYS A 571 -22.73 -20.89 27.55
C CYS A 571 -22.51 -21.31 29.02
N SER A 572 -22.83 -22.57 29.30
CA SER A 572 -23.12 -23.16 30.62
C SER A 572 -21.92 -23.28 31.57
N TYR A 573 -20.75 -22.75 31.20
CA TYR A 573 -19.50 -22.84 31.96
C TYR A 573 -18.99 -21.49 32.47
N LEU A 574 -19.80 -20.43 32.41
CA LEU A 574 -19.39 -19.07 32.80
C LEU A 574 -20.16 -18.51 33.99
N TYR A 575 -20.94 -19.34 34.67
CA TYR A 575 -21.57 -18.90 35.90
C TYR A 575 -20.51 -18.85 37.00
N PRO A 576 -20.37 -17.75 37.75
CA PRO A 576 -19.65 -17.76 39.03
C PRO A 576 -20.29 -18.67 40.09
N TYR A 577 -21.32 -19.44 39.72
CA TYR A 577 -21.96 -20.50 40.48
C TYR A 577 -21.50 -21.88 39.99
N SER A 578 -20.28 -22.28 40.34
CA SER A 578 -19.91 -23.69 40.40
C SER A 578 -18.96 -23.92 41.56
#